data_AF-A0A5K1FSA7-F1
#
_entry.id   AF-A0A5K1FSA7-F1
#
_cell.length_a   1.000
_cell.length_b   1.000
_cell.length_c   1.000
_cell.angle_alpha   90.00
_cell.angle_beta   90.00
_cell.angle_gamma   90.00
#
_symmetry.space_group_name_H-M   'P 1'
#
loop_
_entity.id
_entity.type
_entity.pdbx_description
1 polymer ?
#
loop_
_entity_poly.entity_id
_entity_poly.type
_entity_poly.pdbx_seq_one_letter_code
_entity_poly.pdbx_strand_id
1 'polypeptide(L)' 'YLGGAFDVESLVENLLWKLAGNEAIVVNVYDVTNCSMPLIMYGPQNPNGDMSLIHSSVLDFGDPFRKHLMTC' A
#
# COMPACT_ATOMS: atom_id res chain seq x y z
N TYR A 1 13.02 -0.94 25.18
CA TYR A 1 12.33 -1.32 23.93
C TYR A 1 13.32 -1.26 22.80
N LEU A 2 13.40 -2.30 21.98
CA LEU A 2 14.09 -2.26 20.69
C LEU A 2 13.04 -2.02 19.62
N GLY A 3 13.23 -0.99 18.82
CA GLY A 3 12.34 -0.63 17.72
C GLY A 3 13.10 -0.57 16.41
N GLY A 4 12.41 -0.85 15.32
CA GLY A 4 12.87 -0.64 13.96
C GLY A 4 11.94 0.33 13.25
N ALA A 5 12.49 1.18 12.40
CA ALA A 5 11.71 2.03 11.51
C ALA A 5 11.65 1.37 10.14
N PHE A 6 10.46 1.29 9.57
CA PHE A 6 10.26 0.96 8.16
C PHE A 6 9.94 2.25 7.42
N ASP A 7 10.88 2.69 6.59
CA ASP A 7 10.62 3.74 5.61
C ASP A 7 9.87 3.10 4.43
N VAL A 8 8.55 3.05 4.57
CA VAL A 8 7.67 2.38 3.61
C VAL A 8 7.76 3.04 2.24
N GLU A 9 7.86 4.36 2.17
CA GLU A 9 7.90 5.12 0.92
C GLU A 9 9.10 4.68 0.07
N SER A 10 10.32 4.80 0.62
CA SER A 10 11.55 4.46 -0.11
C SER A 10 11.70 2.97 -0.39
N LEU A 11 11.39 2.11 0.59
CA LEU A 11 11.65 0.67 0.48
C LEU A 11 10.64 -0.01 -0.46
N VAL A 12 9.36 0.35 -0.37
CA VAL A 12 8.32 -0.24 -1.23
C VAL A 12 8.45 0.30 -2.65
N GLU A 13 8.74 1.58 -2.84
CA GLU A 13 8.96 2.15 -4.17
C GLU A 13 10.10 1.43 -4.89
N ASN A 14 11.26 1.28 -4.25
CA ASN A 14 12.41 0.56 -4.83
C ASN A 14 12.09 -0.91 -5.19
N LEU A 15 11.17 -1.54 -4.45
CA LEU A 15 10.76 -2.92 -4.68
C LEU A 15 9.81 -3.00 -5.89
N LEU A 16 8.79 -2.15 -5.94
CA LEU A 16 7.80 -2.11 -7.02
C LEU A 16 8.41 -1.60 -8.34
N TRP A 17 9.33 -0.65 -8.28
CA TRP A 17 10.08 -0.13 -9.44
C TRP A 17 10.79 -1.25 -10.23
N LYS A 18 11.24 -2.30 -9.56
CA LYS A 18 11.98 -3.42 -10.19
C LYS A 18 11.08 -4.44 -10.87
N LEU A 19 9.75 -4.33 -10.73
CA LEU A 19 8.81 -5.26 -11.34
C LEU A 19 8.54 -4.86 -12.79
N ALA A 20 8.55 -5.83 -13.70
CA ALA A 20 8.16 -5.59 -15.08
C ALA A 20 6.68 -5.16 -15.14
N GLY A 21 6.39 -4.06 -15.85
CA GLY A 21 5.03 -3.53 -16.00
C GLY A 21 4.56 -2.60 -14.87
N ASN A 22 5.46 -2.16 -13.99
CA ASN A 22 5.18 -1.18 -12.93
C ASN A 22 4.59 0.15 -13.45
N GLU A 23 4.99 0.61 -14.63
CA GLU A 23 4.47 1.85 -15.24
C GLU A 23 2.99 1.76 -15.64
N ALA A 24 2.41 0.55 -15.70
CA ALA A 24 1.04 0.32 -16.17
C ALA A 24 0.00 0.22 -15.04
N ILE A 25 0.43 0.18 -13.77
CA ILE A 25 -0.44 -0.08 -12.62
C ILE A 25 -0.18 0.97 -11.54
N VAL A 26 -1.25 1.50 -10.94
CA VAL A 26 -1.14 2.43 -9.80
C VAL A 26 -1.38 1.65 -8.52
N VAL A 27 -0.38 1.58 -7.66
CA VAL A 27 -0.46 0.82 -6.41
C VAL A 27 -0.62 1.74 -5.22
N ASN A 28 -1.64 1.48 -4.40
CA ASN A 28 -1.81 2.08 -3.09
C ASN A 28 -1.83 1.01 -1.99
N VAL A 29 -1.26 1.32 -0.84
CA VAL A 29 -1.35 0.51 0.37
C VAL A 29 -2.00 1.33 1.47
N TYR A 30 -3.01 0.74 2.11
CA TYR A 30 -3.79 1.37 3.16
C TYR A 30 -3.67 0.59 4.46
N ASP A 31 -3.54 1.30 5.58
CA ASP A 31 -3.93 0.80 6.88
C ASP A 31 -5.46 0.98 7.00
N VAL A 32 -6.16 -0.15 7.09
CA VAL A 32 -7.63 -0.25 7.22
C VAL A 32 -8.04 -0.76 8.59
N THR A 33 -7.18 -0.57 9.61
CA THR A 33 -7.47 -0.91 11.01
C THR A 33 -8.75 -0.22 11.48
N ASN A 34 -8.92 1.05 11.09
CA ASN A 34 -10.19 1.74 11.16
C ASN A 34 -10.85 1.77 9.78
N CYS A 35 -11.79 0.86 9.54
CA CYS A 35 -12.47 0.74 8.24
C CYS A 35 -13.18 2.02 7.79
N SER A 36 -13.57 2.91 8.72
CA SER A 36 -14.24 4.17 8.38
C SER A 36 -13.26 5.28 8.00
N MET A 37 -11.97 5.12 8.29
CA MET A 37 -10.93 6.10 8.01
C MET A 37 -9.64 5.38 7.59
N PRO A 38 -9.58 4.86 6.35
CA PRO A 38 -8.37 4.28 5.81
C PRO A 38 -7.23 5.30 5.78
N LEU A 39 -6.03 4.87 6.19
CA LEU A 39 -4.82 5.70 6.16
C LEU A 39 -3.91 5.22 5.05
N ILE A 40 -3.43 6.14 4.21
CA ILE A 40 -2.47 5.80 3.14
C ILE A 40 -1.11 5.53 3.77
N MET A 41 -0.57 4.35 3.56
CA MET A 41 0.80 3.98 3.91
C MET A 41 1.76 4.12 2.73
N TYR A 42 1.27 3.87 1.51
CA TYR A 42 2.05 4.00 0.28
C TYR A 42 1.13 4.37 -0.90
N GLY A 43 1.68 5.12 -1.84
CA GLY A 43 1.00 5.51 -3.07
C GLY A 43 0.42 6.94 -3.06
N PRO A 44 -0.01 7.45 -4.21
CA PRO A 44 -0.55 8.80 -4.35
C PRO A 44 -1.87 9.01 -3.57
N GLN A 45 -2.03 10.20 -2.97
CA GLN A 45 -3.27 10.59 -2.27
C GLN A 45 -4.50 10.59 -3.18
N ASN A 46 -4.31 10.99 -4.43
CA ASN A 46 -5.32 10.90 -5.48
C ASN A 46 -4.72 10.05 -6.60
N PRO A 47 -5.16 8.77 -6.73
CA PRO A 47 -4.75 7.96 -7.85
C PRO A 47 -5.30 8.57 -9.14
N ASN A 48 -4.46 9.27 -9.90
CA ASN A 48 -4.81 9.76 -11.23
C ASN A 48 -4.73 8.57 -12.20
N GLY A 49 -5.73 7.70 -12.16
CA GLY A 49 -5.82 6.50 -12.99
C GLY A 49 -7.28 6.12 -13.25
N ASP A 50 -7.50 5.22 -14.21
CA ASP A 50 -8.82 4.67 -14.49
C ASP A 50 -9.25 3.76 -13.32
N MET A 51 -9.95 4.33 -12.33
CA MET A 51 -10.48 3.61 -11.16
C MET A 51 -11.67 2.68 -11.51
N SER A 52 -11.99 2.48 -12.78
CA SER A 52 -13.10 1.60 -13.17
C SER A 52 -12.84 0.12 -12.86
N LEU A 53 -11.56 -0.29 -12.80
CA LEU A 53 -11.12 -1.64 -12.46
C LEU A 53 -10.10 -1.55 -11.34
N ILE A 54 -10.52 -1.94 -10.13
CA ILE A 54 -9.66 -1.98 -8.94
C ILE A 54 -9.56 -3.42 -8.47
N HIS A 55 -8.34 -3.92 -8.31
CA HIS A 55 -8.07 -5.16 -7.62
C HIS A 55 -7.61 -4.90 -6.19
N SER A 56 -8.22 -5.58 -5.21
CA SER A 56 -7.86 -5.45 -3.80
C SER A 56 -7.23 -6.74 -3.28
N SER A 57 -6.03 -6.61 -2.71
CA SER A 57 -5.25 -7.70 -2.11
C SER A 57 -5.07 -7.44 -0.62
N VAL A 58 -5.40 -8.41 0.22
CA VAL A 58 -5.17 -8.33 1.67
C VAL A 58 -3.69 -8.48 1.95
N LEU A 59 -3.14 -7.59 2.78
CA LEU A 59 -1.76 -7.65 3.25
C LEU A 59 -1.72 -7.97 4.74
N ASP A 60 -0.89 -8.94 5.12
CA ASP A 60 -0.62 -9.29 6.50
C ASP A 60 0.84 -8.90 6.85
N PHE A 61 1.00 -7.96 7.78
CA PHE A 61 2.31 -7.52 8.27
C PHE A 61 2.64 -8.09 9.66
N GLY A 62 1.83 -9.04 10.17
CA GLY A 62 2.11 -9.81 11.37
C GLY A 62 1.67 -9.16 12.69
N ASP A 63 1.14 -7.93 12.67
CA ASP A 63 0.49 -7.32 13.83
C ASP A 63 -1.02 -7.62 13.80
N PRO A 64 -1.56 -8.46 14.72
CA PRO A 64 -2.97 -8.82 14.72
C PRO A 64 -3.91 -7.64 15.03
N PHE A 65 -3.39 -6.54 15.57
CA PHE A 65 -4.15 -5.32 15.83
C PHE A 65 -4.20 -4.38 14.63
N ARG A 66 -3.43 -4.64 13.57
CA ARG A 66 -3.37 -3.82 12.37
C ARG A 66 -3.87 -4.60 11.16
N LYS A 67 -4.57 -3.91 10.27
CA LYS A 67 -5.09 -4.50 9.03
C LYS A 67 -4.63 -3.67 7.85
N HIS A 68 -4.19 -4.32 6.78
CA HIS A 68 -3.65 -3.65 5.61
C HIS A 68 -4.27 -4.18 4.33
N LEU A 69 -4.44 -3.29 3.36
CA LEU A 69 -5.00 -3.60 2.05
C LEU A 69 -4.16 -2.91 0.97
N MET A 70 -3.86 -3.63 -0.09
CA MET A 70 -3.26 -3.09 -1.30
C MET A 70 -4.34 -2.99 -2.37
N THR A 71 -4.39 -1.86 -3.08
CA THR A 71 -5.23 -1.68 -4.27
C THR A 71 -4.37 -1.39 -5.49
N CYS A 72 -4.71 -1.99 -6.62
CA CYS A 72 -4.06 -1.84 -7.92
C CYS A 72 -5.10 -1.53 -8.99
#